data_AF-A0A8T3CBY9-F1
#
_entry.id   AF-A0A8T3CBY9-F1
#
_cell.length_a   1.000
_cell.length_b   1.000
_cell.length_c   1.000
_cell.angle_alpha   90.00
_cell.angle_beta   90.00
_cell.angle_gamma   90.00
#
_symmetry.space_group_name_H-M   'P 1'
#
loop_
_entity.id
_entity.type
_entity.pdbx_description
1 polymer ?
#
loop_
_entity_poly.entity_id
_entity_poly.type
_entity_poly.pdbx_seq_one_letter_code
_entity_poly.pdbx_strand_id
1 'polypeptide(L)'
;MYCTVEVFNSHCCASFVNATSSSYIRKLLWDQVINFHSICNLPWIIGGYFNAITNTSERIGGSSPSYQSMEDFSNMILYYNLINIVFSGNNFTWNKGHLWQHLDRVLFNDTCLNSFSSINV
;
A
#
# COMPACT_ATOMS: atom_id res chain seq x y z
N MET A 1 -8.18 -9.62 14.15
CA MET A 1 -8.58 -9.40 12.76
C MET A 1 -7.42 -9.85 11.90
N TYR A 2 -7.65 -10.84 11.05
CA TYR A 2 -6.64 -11.70 10.45
C TYR A 2 -6.29 -11.18 9.05
N CYS A 3 -5.00 -11.11 8.74
CA CYS A 3 -4.51 -10.83 7.39
C CYS A 3 -4.63 -12.12 6.57
N THR A 4 -5.33 -12.08 5.44
CA THR A 4 -5.36 -13.18 4.47
C THR A 4 -4.68 -12.69 3.20
N VAL A 5 -3.43 -13.09 3.02
CA VAL A 5 -2.71 -12.97 1.75
C VAL A 5 -3.00 -14.24 0.96
N GLU A 6 -3.82 -14.13 -0.08
CA GLU A 6 -4.12 -15.24 -1.00
C GLU A 6 -3.17 -15.17 -2.20
N VAL A 7 -2.25 -16.14 -2.29
CA VAL A 7 -1.25 -16.23 -3.37
C VAL A 7 -1.80 -17.12 -4.49
N PHE A 8 -1.90 -16.57 -5.70
CA PHE A 8 -2.30 -17.31 -6.91
C PHE A 8 -1.07 -17.59 -7.80
N ASN A 9 -0.92 -18.81 -8.35
CA ASN A 9 0.18 -19.19 -9.27
C ASN A 9 -0.23 -18.97 -10.74
N SER A 10 0.67 -18.70 -11.72
CA SER A 10 1.95 -19.39 -11.96
C SER A 10 3.21 -18.57 -12.30
N HIS A 11 3.23 -17.23 -12.25
CA HIS A 11 4.49 -16.45 -12.40
C HIS A 11 4.61 -15.21 -11.50
N CYS A 12 3.67 -15.00 -10.56
CA CYS A 12 3.66 -13.82 -9.67
C CYS A 12 2.97 -14.13 -8.34
N CYS A 13 3.29 -13.39 -7.29
CA CYS A 13 2.54 -13.35 -6.05
C CYS A 13 1.57 -12.16 -6.03
N ALA A 14 0.44 -12.34 -5.35
CA ALA A 14 -0.48 -11.26 -5.05
C ALA A 14 -0.81 -11.27 -3.54
N SER A 15 -0.93 -10.09 -2.96
CA SER A 15 -1.29 -9.88 -1.55
C SER A 15 -2.37 -8.82 -1.45
N PHE A 16 -3.32 -9.02 -0.53
CA PHE A 16 -4.34 -8.03 -0.21
C PHE A 16 -4.14 -7.48 1.20
N VAL A 17 -4.21 -6.14 1.33
CA VAL A 17 -4.02 -5.42 2.59
C VAL A 17 -5.35 -4.84 3.06
N ASN A 18 -5.67 -5.06 4.34
CA ASN A 18 -6.76 -4.37 5.04
C ASN A 18 -6.23 -3.87 6.40
N ALA A 19 -5.83 -2.61 6.42
CA ALA A 19 -5.11 -2.01 7.54
C ALA A 19 -6.03 -1.23 8.49
N THR A 20 -5.76 -1.36 9.79
CA THR A 20 -6.53 -0.66 10.84
C THR A 20 -6.19 0.85 10.89
N SER A 21 -7.03 1.64 11.57
CA SER A 21 -6.76 3.06 11.81
C SER A 21 -5.69 3.31 12.88
N SER A 22 -5.32 2.28 13.66
CA SER A 22 -4.25 2.37 14.67
C SER A 22 -2.88 2.36 13.98
N SER A 23 -2.11 3.44 14.15
CA SER A 23 -0.76 3.56 13.60
C SER A 23 0.19 2.49 14.12
N TYR A 24 0.06 2.13 15.41
CA TYR A 24 0.86 1.07 16.02
C TYR A 24 0.62 -0.29 15.36
N ILE A 25 -0.65 -0.67 15.16
CA ILE A 25 -0.98 -1.95 14.51
C ILE A 25 -0.57 -1.94 13.04
N ARG A 26 -0.71 -0.80 12.34
CA ARG A 26 -0.22 -0.66 10.96
C ARG A 26 1.29 -0.86 10.85
N LYS A 27 2.07 -0.36 11.81
CA LYS A 27 3.52 -0.56 11.82
C LYS A 27 3.90 -2.05 11.87
N LEU A 28 3.23 -2.83 12.71
CA LEU A 28 3.41 -4.28 12.75
C LEU A 28 3.02 -4.96 11.42
N LEU A 29 1.98 -4.45 10.74
CA LEU A 29 1.61 -4.93 9.41
C LEU A 29 2.67 -4.59 8.36
N TRP A 30 3.28 -3.40 8.43
CA TRP A 30 4.42 -3.04 7.59
C TRP A 30 5.54 -4.05 7.78
N ASP A 31 5.92 -4.37 9.02
CA ASP A 31 6.94 -5.40 9.30
C ASP A 31 6.60 -6.78 8.68
N GLN A 32 5.32 -7.14 8.56
CA GLN A 32 4.90 -8.37 7.88
C GLN A 32 5.04 -8.29 6.35
N VAL A 33 4.64 -7.17 5.74
CA VAL A 33 4.82 -6.90 4.30
C VAL A 33 6.31 -6.98 3.94
N ILE A 34 7.13 -6.37 4.77
CA ILE A 34 8.59 -6.39 4.75
C ILE A 34 9.14 -7.82 4.77
N ASN A 35 8.69 -8.64 5.73
CA ASN A 35 9.14 -10.02 5.87
C ASN A 35 8.70 -10.90 4.69
N PHE A 36 7.53 -10.62 4.08
CA PHE A 36 7.13 -11.34 2.88
C PHE A 36 7.96 -10.94 1.66
N HIS A 37 8.27 -9.65 1.52
CA HIS A 37 9.14 -9.19 0.44
C HIS A 37 10.50 -9.90 0.46
N SER A 38 11.11 -10.08 1.63
CA SER A 38 12.46 -10.66 1.74
C SER A 38 12.53 -12.15 1.35
N ILE A 39 11.40 -12.84 1.31
CA ILE A 39 11.31 -14.25 0.92
C ILE A 39 10.67 -14.44 -0.46
N CYS A 40 10.01 -13.42 -1.02
CA CYS A 40 9.32 -13.49 -2.29
C CYS A 40 10.25 -13.07 -3.44
N ASN A 41 10.76 -14.06 -4.18
CA ASN A 41 11.60 -13.83 -5.36
C ASN A 41 10.79 -13.78 -6.68
N LEU A 42 9.47 -13.56 -6.59
CA LEU A 42 8.57 -13.50 -7.75
C LEU A 42 8.05 -12.06 -7.93
N PRO A 43 7.60 -11.70 -9.15
CA PRO A 43 6.76 -10.52 -9.37
C PRO A 43 5.68 -10.44 -8.31
N TRP A 44 5.65 -9.38 -7.51
CA TRP A 44 4.74 -9.27 -6.38
C TRP A 44 3.87 -8.02 -6.46
N ILE A 45 2.57 -8.26 -6.37
CA ILE A 45 1.52 -7.25 -6.35
C ILE A 45 0.90 -7.17 -4.96
N ILE A 46 0.76 -5.97 -4.42
CA ILE A 46 0.10 -5.71 -3.13
C ILE A 46 -1.00 -4.68 -3.34
N GLY A 47 -2.25 -5.08 -3.18
CA GLY A 47 -3.40 -4.19 -3.32
C GLY A 47 -4.20 -4.06 -2.04
N GLY A 48 -4.96 -2.98 -1.88
CA GLY A 48 -6.02 -2.89 -0.88
C GLY A 48 -6.00 -1.61 -0.06
N TYR A 49 -6.64 -1.65 1.10
CA TYR A 49 -6.89 -0.52 1.97
C TYR A 49 -5.78 -0.39 3.02
N PHE A 50 -4.81 0.50 2.76
CA PHE A 50 -3.64 0.73 3.61
C PHE A 50 -3.91 1.67 4.79
N ASN A 51 -5.00 2.44 4.72
CA ASN A 51 -5.41 3.38 5.79
C ASN A 51 -4.27 4.33 6.22
N ALA A 52 -3.41 4.70 5.27
CA ALA A 52 -2.26 5.55 5.45
C ALA A 52 -2.04 6.39 4.19
N ILE A 53 -1.64 7.64 4.39
CA ILE A 53 -1.25 8.57 3.32
C ILE A 53 0.26 8.73 3.35
N THR A 54 0.87 8.97 2.20
CA THR A 54 2.32 9.26 2.06
C THR A 54 2.58 10.76 1.92
N ASN A 55 1.58 11.53 1.50
CA ASN A 55 1.68 12.99 1.33
C ASN A 55 0.44 13.68 1.93
N THR A 56 0.60 14.93 2.39
CA THR A 56 -0.53 15.73 2.87
C THR A 56 -1.53 16.06 1.76
N SER A 57 -1.10 16.09 0.49
CA SER A 57 -1.97 16.30 -0.68
C SER A 57 -3.01 15.19 -0.90
N GLU A 58 -2.77 14.01 -0.33
CA GLU A 58 -3.69 12.86 -0.36
C GLU A 58 -4.80 12.96 0.68
N ARG A 59 -4.92 14.10 1.37
CA ARG A 59 -5.94 14.36 2.37
C ARG A 59 -6.52 15.76 2.20
N ILE A 60 -7.84 15.88 2.30
CA ILE A 60 -8.54 17.17 2.37
C ILE A 60 -9.46 17.17 3.60
N GLY A 61 -9.36 18.23 4.39
CA GLY A 61 -10.18 18.43 5.58
C GLY A 61 -9.73 17.62 6.81
N GLY A 62 -10.49 17.76 7.89
CA GLY A 62 -10.18 17.16 9.19
C GLY A 62 -8.96 17.79 9.87
N SER A 63 -8.46 17.13 10.92
CA SER A 63 -7.22 17.51 11.61
C SER A 63 -5.98 17.21 10.78
N SER A 64 -4.84 17.81 11.15
CA SER A 64 -3.54 17.48 10.57
C SER A 64 -3.25 15.97 10.68
N PRO A 65 -2.71 15.34 9.63
CA PRO A 65 -2.32 13.94 9.69
C PRO A 65 -1.12 13.73 10.61
N SER A 66 -0.92 12.50 11.06
CA SER A 66 0.28 12.12 11.80
C SER A 66 1.45 11.98 10.84
N TYR A 67 2.40 12.92 10.89
CA TYR A 67 3.61 12.87 10.06
C TYR A 67 4.43 11.60 10.30
N GLN A 68 4.54 11.14 11.55
CA GLN A 68 5.22 9.87 11.86
C GLN A 68 4.56 8.69 11.15
N SER A 69 3.23 8.61 11.17
CA SER A 69 2.53 7.50 10.49
C SER A 69 2.68 7.56 8.98
N MET A 70 2.81 8.77 8.41
CA MET A 70 3.08 8.95 6.98
C MET A 70 4.49 8.51 6.64
N GLU A 71 5.46 8.92 7.46
CA GLU A 71 6.87 8.55 7.32
C GLU A 71 7.06 7.03 7.46
N ASP A 72 6.47 6.38 8.45
CA ASP A 72 6.53 4.93 8.63
C ASP A 72 6.04 4.19 7.36
N PHE A 73 4.96 4.68 6.74
CA PHE A 73 4.41 4.08 5.53
C PHE A 73 5.26 4.36 4.29
N SER A 74 5.70 5.61 4.10
CA SER A 74 6.61 6.00 3.03
C SER A 74 7.93 5.24 3.11
N ASN A 75 8.49 5.06 4.31
CA ASN A 75 9.72 4.31 4.53
C ASN A 75 9.55 2.83 4.21
N MET A 76 8.40 2.21 4.53
CA MET A 76 8.12 0.84 4.11
C MET A 76 8.12 0.71 2.58
N ILE A 77 7.45 1.63 1.88
CA ILE A 77 7.42 1.63 0.41
C ILE A 77 8.83 1.79 -0.15
N LEU A 78 9.59 2.78 0.34
CA LEU A 78 10.94 3.10 -0.14
C LEU A 78 11.95 2.00 0.15
N TYR A 79 11.96 1.45 1.36
CA TYR A 79 12.97 0.46 1.79
C TYR A 79 12.94 -0.79 0.91
N TYR A 80 11.76 -1.18 0.44
CA TYR A 80 11.57 -2.38 -0.40
C TYR A 80 11.45 -2.05 -1.89
N ASN A 81 11.79 -0.82 -2.29
CA ASN A 81 11.66 -0.34 -3.67
C ASN A 81 10.27 -0.65 -4.26
N LEU A 82 9.24 -0.56 -3.41
CA LEU A 82 7.88 -0.75 -3.86
C LEU A 82 7.43 0.45 -4.68
N ILE A 83 6.77 0.16 -5.77
CA ILE A 83 6.37 1.14 -6.76
C ILE A 83 4.87 1.33 -6.61
N ASN A 84 4.47 2.52 -6.17
CA ASN A 84 3.07 2.90 -6.09
C ASN A 84 2.54 3.22 -7.48
N ILE A 85 1.51 2.50 -7.89
CA ILE A 85 0.84 2.75 -9.16
C ILE A 85 -0.20 3.82 -8.93
N VAL A 86 -0.15 4.84 -9.78
CA VAL A 86 -1.11 5.94 -9.72
C VAL A 86 -2.21 5.65 -10.72
N PHE A 87 -3.43 5.53 -10.22
CA PHE A 87 -4.62 5.40 -11.04
C PHE A 87 -4.95 6.74 -11.71
N SER A 88 -5.35 6.70 -12.98
CA SER A 88 -5.95 7.86 -13.64
C SER A 88 -7.38 8.06 -13.12
N GLY A 89 -7.67 9.18 -12.43
CA GLY A 89 -9.03 9.48 -11.99
C GLY A 89 -9.10 10.19 -10.65
N ASN A 90 -10.06 9.80 -9.82
CA ASN A 90 -10.27 10.42 -8.51
C ASN A 90 -9.10 10.10 -7.57
N ASN A 91 -8.40 11.15 -7.13
CA ASN A 91 -7.28 11.04 -6.21
C ASN A 91 -7.69 10.65 -4.78
N PHE A 92 -8.97 10.46 -4.46
CA PHE A 92 -9.44 10.05 -3.13
C PHE A 92 -10.25 8.75 -3.22
N THR A 93 -9.97 7.82 -2.32
CA THR A 93 -10.60 6.49 -2.30
C THR A 93 -11.52 6.31 -1.10
N TRP A 94 -11.42 7.19 -0.10
CA TRP A 94 -12.24 7.17 1.11
C TRP A 94 -12.71 8.57 1.51
N ASN A 95 -13.91 8.66 2.06
CA ASN A 95 -14.44 9.90 2.62
C ASN A 95 -15.31 9.67 3.87
N LYS A 96 -15.36 10.69 4.74
CA LYS A 96 -16.29 10.79 5.86
C LYS A 96 -16.61 12.26 6.16
N GLY A 97 -17.77 12.71 5.70
CA GLY A 97 -18.18 14.12 5.84
C GLY A 97 -17.24 15.04 5.07
N HIS A 98 -16.57 15.96 5.77
CA HIS A 98 -15.62 16.90 5.17
C HIS A 98 -14.19 16.35 5.05
N LEU A 99 -13.96 15.09 5.45
CA LEU A 99 -12.65 14.45 5.36
C LEU A 99 -12.59 13.52 4.14
N TRP A 100 -11.60 13.75 3.28
CA TRP A 100 -11.31 12.94 2.09
C TRP A 100 -9.87 12.44 2.14
N GLN A 101 -9.64 11.18 1.79
CA GLN A 101 -8.31 10.56 1.84
C GLN A 101 -8.08 9.55 0.70
N HIS A 102 -6.85 9.47 0.21
CA HIS A 102 -6.38 8.38 -0.65
C HIS A 102 -5.81 7.26 0.24
N LEU A 103 -6.59 6.19 0.46
CA LEU A 103 -6.23 5.13 1.40
C LEU A 103 -6.05 3.76 0.75
N ASP A 104 -6.55 3.58 -0.48
CA ASP A 104 -6.37 2.37 -1.26
C ASP A 104 -5.20 2.53 -2.20
N ARG A 105 -4.36 1.50 -2.31
CA ARG A 105 -3.20 1.50 -3.20
C ARG A 105 -3.00 0.16 -3.86
N VAL A 106 -2.26 0.19 -4.97
CA VAL A 106 -1.61 -0.99 -5.53
C VAL A 106 -0.12 -0.69 -5.64
N LEU A 107 0.67 -1.55 -4.99
CA LEU A 107 2.12 -1.49 -4.92
C LEU A 107 2.70 -2.71 -5.64
N PHE A 108 3.79 -2.50 -6.35
CA PHE A 108 4.56 -3.57 -7.01
C PHE A 108 5.99 -3.61 -6.50
N ASN A 109 6.61 -4.78 -6.48
CA ASN A 109 8.08 -4.85 -6.43
C ASN A 109 8.68 -4.58 -7.81
N ASP A 110 9.99 -4.39 -7.84
CA ASP A 110 10.78 -4.18 -9.06
C ASP A 110 10.66 -5.33 -10.08
N THR A 111 10.56 -6.58 -9.61
CA THR A 111 10.43 -7.75 -10.49
C THR A 111 9.12 -7.75 -11.30
N CYS A 112 8.05 -7.11 -10.82
CA CYS A 112 6.83 -6.88 -11.61
C CYS A 112 7.07 -6.03 -12.86
N LEU A 113 7.85 -4.95 -12.75
CA LEU A 113 8.12 -4.09 -13.93
C LEU A 113 8.88 -4.83 -15.02
N ASN A 114 9.79 -5.72 -14.64
CA ASN A 114 10.57 -6.50 -15.60
C ASN A 114 9.75 -7.63 -16.25
N SER A 115 8.69 -8.08 -15.58
CA SER A 115 7.92 -9.26 -16.00
C SER A 115 6.68 -8.91 -16.81
N PHE A 116 6.15 -7.69 -16.65
CA PHE A 116 4.91 -7.27 -17.31
C PHE A 116 5.19 -6.07 -18.24
N SER A 117 5.03 -6.28 -19.55
CA SER A 117 5.24 -5.26 -20.59
C SER A 117 4.21 -4.13 -20.59
N SER A 118 3.06 -4.36 -19.96
CA SER A 118 2.02 -3.36 -19.74
C SER A 118 1.23 -3.75 -18.50
N ILE A 119 1.06 -2.80 -17.57
CA ILE A 119 0.24 -3.00 -16.38
C ILE A 119 -0.88 -1.96 -16.44
N ASN A 120 -2.08 -2.43 -16.78
CA ASN A 120 -3.30 -1.63 -16.73
C ASN A 120 -3.98 -1.93 -15.40
N VAL A 121 -4.16 -0.90 -14.57
CA VAL A 121 -4.80 -0.99 -13.26
C VAL A 121 -5.97 -0.03 -13.19
#